data_AF-A0A2E1Q8C9-F1
#
_entry.id   AF-A0A2E1Q8C9-F1
#
_cell.length_a   1.000
_cell.length_b   1.000
_cell.length_c   1.000
_cell.angle_alpha   90.00
_cell.angle_beta   90.00
_cell.angle_gamma   90.00
#
_symmetry.space_group_name_H-M   'P 1'
#
loop_
_entity.id
_entity.type
_entity.pdbx_description
1 polymer ?
#
loop_
_entity_poly.entity_id
_entity_poly.type
_entity_poly.pdbx_seq_one_letter_code
_entity_poly.pdbx_strand_id
1 'polypeptide(L)'
;MKVGIICIGDELINGYTKDTNSSFISYQLRIYKNLNVCNVFIVGDDYMQISKNIDYFLKNKIDYIFITGGLGPTHDDLTKKVLCQHFNCKLKVNDDHYKKLLKKFSNKNLKHIKSQAEILDISKPLLNDMGTALPMYFKYKKSSFFILPGVPSEVKSIMNNDIIPNYIKPYFHVNKNHLTILTAGIYESSLYAKLKTIIKKYNNKIKVAFLPGYSGVKIRLTAVGELVSNNDFLKFRQKIESKIKEFVYGYNDDKLNEVLGEVLIENKKTLAVAESCTGGYLSKIITDIPGSSMYYKGGIVAYDNDIK
;
A
#
# COMPACT_ATOMS: atom_id res chain seq x y z
N MET A 1 16.15 1.69 -11.92
CA MET A 1 15.13 0.84 -12.55
C MET A 1 13.80 1.56 -12.55
N LYS A 2 13.12 1.50 -13.69
CA LYS A 2 11.85 2.19 -13.96
C LYS A 2 10.70 1.25 -13.71
N VAL A 3 9.64 1.78 -13.10
CA VAL A 3 8.40 1.07 -12.83
C VAL A 3 7.26 1.78 -13.58
N GLY A 4 6.42 0.99 -14.24
CA GLY A 4 5.19 1.42 -14.89
C GLY A 4 4.00 0.66 -14.34
N ILE A 5 2.85 1.33 -14.22
CA ILE A 5 1.60 0.74 -13.72
C ILE A 5 0.48 0.99 -14.74
N ILE A 6 -0.30 -0.04 -15.05
CA ILE A 6 -1.55 0.05 -15.81
C ILE A 6 -2.70 -0.43 -14.90
N CYS A 7 -3.68 0.42 -14.68
CA CYS A 7 -4.92 0.10 -14.01
C CYS A 7 -6.03 0.00 -15.07
N ILE A 8 -6.65 -1.17 -15.16
CA ILE A 8 -7.68 -1.50 -16.16
C ILE A 8 -9.03 -1.47 -15.45
N GLY A 9 -9.97 -0.72 -16.00
CA GLY A 9 -11.36 -0.66 -15.52
C GLY A 9 -12.07 0.56 -16.10
N ASP A 10 -13.17 0.34 -16.82
CA ASP A 10 -14.04 1.44 -17.30
C ASP A 10 -14.59 2.30 -16.14
N GLU A 11 -14.83 1.68 -14.98
CA GLU A 11 -15.25 2.35 -13.74
C GLU A 11 -14.18 3.28 -13.16
N LEU A 12 -12.91 3.07 -13.51
CA LEU A 12 -11.81 3.96 -13.13
C LEU A 12 -11.75 5.17 -14.07
N ILE A 13 -12.02 4.96 -15.36
CA ILE A 13 -12.03 6.02 -16.38
C ILE A 13 -13.19 6.98 -16.17
N ASN A 14 -14.38 6.46 -15.89
CA ASN A 14 -15.57 7.29 -15.68
C ASN A 14 -15.64 7.90 -14.26
N GLY A 15 -14.68 7.56 -13.39
CA GLY A 15 -14.56 8.10 -12.04
C GLY A 15 -15.54 7.51 -11.02
N TYR A 16 -16.29 6.46 -11.36
CA TYR A 16 -17.19 5.77 -10.43
C TYR A 16 -16.42 5.14 -9.27
N THR A 17 -15.25 4.56 -9.57
CA THR A 17 -14.34 4.00 -8.57
C THR A 17 -13.03 4.79 -8.59
N LYS A 18 -12.56 5.19 -7.40
CA LYS A 18 -11.25 5.80 -7.25
C LYS A 18 -10.16 4.73 -7.35
N ASP A 19 -9.16 4.96 -8.21
CA ASP A 19 -7.97 4.11 -8.24
C ASP A 19 -7.17 4.25 -6.93
N THR A 20 -7.16 3.16 -6.17
CA THR A 20 -6.34 3.01 -4.95
C THR A 20 -5.20 2.00 -5.13
N ASN A 21 -5.21 1.22 -6.21
CA ASN A 21 -4.23 0.18 -6.47
C ASN A 21 -2.90 0.77 -6.92
N SER A 22 -2.90 1.69 -7.90
CA SER A 22 -1.66 2.34 -8.34
C SER A 22 -1.03 3.15 -7.21
N SER A 23 -1.85 3.83 -6.41
CA SER A 23 -1.43 4.60 -5.26
C SER A 23 -0.74 3.70 -4.22
N PHE A 24 -1.34 2.55 -3.91
CA PHE A 24 -0.77 1.58 -2.99
C PHE A 24 0.54 0.97 -3.50
N ILE A 25 0.58 0.51 -4.76
CA ILE A 25 1.81 -0.06 -5.36
C ILE A 25 2.93 0.98 -5.34
N SER A 26 2.64 2.21 -5.75
CA SER A 26 3.61 3.31 -5.73
C SER A 26 4.09 3.62 -4.32
N TYR A 27 3.18 3.64 -3.35
CA TYR A 27 3.49 3.85 -1.94
C TYR A 27 4.45 2.76 -1.42
N GLN A 28 4.22 1.49 -1.74
CA GLN A 28 5.08 0.39 -1.30
C GLN A 28 6.46 0.46 -1.94
N LEU A 29 6.54 0.79 -3.24
CA LEU A 29 7.80 0.80 -3.96
C LEU A 29 8.67 2.01 -3.66
N ARG A 30 8.09 3.13 -3.18
CA ARG A 30 8.82 4.37 -2.90
C ARG A 30 9.99 4.21 -1.92
N ILE A 31 9.93 3.17 -1.07
CA ILE A 31 10.94 2.94 -0.04
C ILE A 31 12.19 2.29 -0.62
N TYR A 32 12.19 1.76 -1.85
CA TYR A 32 13.33 1.05 -2.41
C TYR A 32 14.22 1.97 -3.25
N LYS A 33 15.53 1.98 -2.97
CA LYS A 33 16.51 2.78 -3.70
C LYS A 33 16.52 2.32 -5.16
N ASN A 34 16.58 3.30 -6.08
CA ASN A 34 16.66 3.07 -7.52
C ASN A 34 15.43 2.39 -8.14
N LEU A 35 14.30 2.26 -7.44
CA LEU A 35 12.99 2.00 -8.05
C LEU A 35 12.22 3.31 -8.18
N ASN A 36 11.94 3.71 -9.41
CA ASN A 36 11.20 4.92 -9.70
C ASN A 36 9.93 4.60 -10.47
N VAL A 37 8.78 4.85 -9.86
CA VAL A 37 7.49 4.82 -10.56
C VAL A 37 7.41 6.04 -11.45
N CYS A 38 7.55 5.82 -12.76
CA CYS A 38 7.67 6.90 -13.73
C CYS A 38 6.37 7.15 -14.50
N ASN A 39 5.50 6.15 -14.61
CA ASN A 39 4.24 6.26 -15.33
C ASN A 39 3.16 5.42 -14.64
N VAL A 40 1.97 6.00 -14.53
CA VAL A 40 0.73 5.32 -14.15
C VAL A 40 -0.30 5.64 -15.23
N PHE A 41 -0.88 4.60 -15.81
CA PHE A 41 -1.96 4.72 -16.79
C PHE A 41 -3.22 4.10 -16.24
N ILE A 42 -4.34 4.82 -16.34
CA ILE A 42 -5.67 4.28 -16.16
C ILE A 42 -6.23 4.10 -17.56
N VAL A 43 -6.72 2.89 -17.87
CA VAL A 43 -7.25 2.53 -19.19
C VAL A 43 -8.59 1.80 -19.01
N GLY A 44 -9.47 1.95 -20.00
CA GLY A 44 -10.70 1.17 -20.05
C GLY A 44 -10.44 -0.29 -20.44
N ASP A 45 -11.49 -1.10 -20.38
CA ASP A 45 -11.49 -2.51 -20.75
C ASP A 45 -11.51 -2.68 -22.28
N ASP A 46 -10.45 -2.20 -22.94
CA ASP A 46 -10.30 -2.20 -24.39
C ASP A 46 -8.93 -2.74 -24.85
N TYR A 47 -8.95 -3.60 -25.87
CA TYR A 47 -7.74 -4.25 -26.39
C TYR A 47 -6.68 -3.25 -26.86
N MET A 48 -7.10 -2.22 -27.61
CA MET A 48 -6.19 -1.25 -28.20
C MET A 48 -5.58 -0.36 -27.12
N GLN A 49 -6.37 0.05 -26.12
CA GLN A 49 -5.88 0.85 -25.00
C GLN A 49 -4.85 0.08 -24.18
N ILE A 50 -5.15 -1.16 -23.79
CA ILE A 50 -4.21 -1.97 -23.00
C ILE A 50 -2.93 -2.25 -23.80
N SER A 51 -3.05 -2.70 -25.06
CA SER A 51 -1.89 -3.02 -25.91
C SER A 51 -0.99 -1.82 -26.17
N LYS A 52 -1.56 -0.65 -26.49
CA LYS A 52 -0.79 0.58 -26.74
C LYS A 52 0.04 1.02 -25.54
N ASN A 53 -0.49 0.85 -24.33
CA ASN A 53 0.21 1.22 -23.09
C ASN A 53 1.30 0.20 -22.72
N ILE A 54 1.09 -1.10 -23.02
CA ILE A 54 2.14 -2.12 -22.92
C ILE A 54 3.28 -1.79 -23.90
N ASP A 55 2.96 -1.47 -25.16
CA ASP A 55 3.96 -1.08 -26.17
C ASP A 55 4.76 0.16 -25.74
N TYR A 56 4.09 1.16 -25.16
CA TYR A 56 4.75 2.33 -24.61
C TYR A 56 5.77 1.94 -23.54
N PHE A 57 5.42 1.06 -22.59
CA PHE A 57 6.36 0.59 -21.56
C PHE A 57 7.52 -0.22 -22.13
N LEU A 58 7.27 -1.09 -23.09
CA LEU A 58 8.31 -1.86 -23.76
C LEU A 58 9.28 -0.94 -24.53
N LYS A 59 8.75 0.02 -25.28
CA LYS A 59 9.55 1.01 -26.04
C LYS A 59 10.42 1.87 -25.12
N ASN A 60 9.89 2.28 -23.96
CA ASN A 60 10.60 3.10 -22.98
C ASN A 60 11.48 2.30 -22.01
N LYS A 61 11.64 0.99 -22.26
CA LYS A 61 12.49 0.08 -21.47
C LYS A 61 12.15 0.11 -19.98
N ILE A 62 10.87 0.01 -19.65
CA ILE A 62 10.40 -0.11 -18.27
C ILE A 62 10.80 -1.48 -17.71
N ASP A 63 11.43 -1.51 -16.53
CA ASP A 63 12.01 -2.73 -15.95
C ASP A 63 10.95 -3.57 -15.23
N TYR A 64 10.03 -2.93 -14.49
CA TYR A 64 8.95 -3.58 -13.75
C TYR A 64 7.62 -2.99 -14.19
N ILE A 65 6.70 -3.83 -14.64
CA ILE A 65 5.40 -3.43 -15.15
C ILE A 65 4.33 -4.13 -14.33
N PHE A 66 3.47 -3.33 -13.69
CA PHE A 66 2.32 -3.82 -12.95
C PHE A 66 1.05 -3.57 -13.77
N ILE A 67 0.21 -4.57 -13.93
CA ILE A 67 -1.10 -4.46 -14.57
C ILE A 67 -2.13 -4.97 -13.56
N THR A 68 -3.12 -4.17 -13.21
CA THR A 68 -4.16 -4.51 -12.23
C THR A 68 -5.54 -4.31 -12.85
N GLY A 69 -6.45 -5.28 -12.65
CA GLY A 69 -7.79 -5.26 -13.22
C GLY A 69 -8.00 -6.29 -14.34
N GLY A 70 -9.26 -6.63 -14.61
CA GLY A 70 -9.66 -7.52 -15.71
C GLY A 70 -9.21 -8.99 -15.58
N LEU A 71 -9.03 -9.51 -14.35
CA LEU A 71 -8.72 -10.92 -14.06
C LEU A 71 -9.90 -11.72 -13.47
N GLY A 72 -11.06 -11.10 -13.37
CA GLY A 72 -12.28 -11.75 -12.92
C GLY A 72 -12.79 -12.81 -13.91
N PRO A 73 -13.91 -13.46 -13.57
CA PRO A 73 -14.50 -14.51 -14.38
C PRO A 73 -15.54 -14.00 -15.39
N THR A 74 -15.71 -12.69 -15.52
CA THR A 74 -16.76 -12.06 -16.33
C THR A 74 -16.33 -11.89 -17.78
N HIS A 75 -17.26 -11.50 -18.65
CA HIS A 75 -16.98 -11.30 -20.07
C HIS A 75 -16.18 -10.02 -20.33
N ASP A 76 -16.32 -9.03 -19.44
CA ASP A 76 -15.61 -7.75 -19.46
C ASP A 76 -14.14 -7.89 -19.03
N ASP A 77 -13.77 -9.00 -18.40
CA ASP A 77 -12.38 -9.30 -18.02
C ASP A 77 -11.53 -9.67 -19.25
N LEU A 78 -11.03 -8.65 -19.95
CA LEU A 78 -10.26 -8.81 -21.18
C LEU A 78 -8.76 -8.97 -20.98
N THR A 79 -8.20 -8.62 -19.81
CA THR A 79 -6.75 -8.54 -19.58
C THR A 79 -6.00 -9.79 -20.06
N LYS A 80 -6.43 -11.00 -19.67
CA LYS A 80 -5.79 -12.25 -20.11
C LYS A 80 -5.80 -12.46 -21.62
N LYS A 81 -6.93 -12.15 -22.28
CA LYS A 81 -7.08 -12.31 -23.74
C LYS A 81 -6.18 -11.34 -24.49
N VAL A 82 -6.15 -10.08 -24.04
CA VAL A 82 -5.29 -9.04 -24.62
C VAL A 82 -3.83 -9.42 -24.48
N LEU A 83 -3.40 -9.88 -23.30
CA LEU A 83 -2.03 -10.32 -23.07
C LEU A 83 -1.64 -11.54 -23.92
N CYS A 84 -2.54 -12.52 -24.09
CA CYS A 84 -2.32 -13.65 -24.99
C CYS A 84 -2.04 -13.21 -26.42
N GLN A 85 -2.88 -12.33 -26.96
CA GLN A 85 -2.73 -11.82 -28.32
C GLN A 85 -1.47 -10.95 -28.46
N HIS A 86 -1.23 -10.04 -27.51
CA HIS A 86 -0.11 -9.11 -27.54
C HIS A 86 1.26 -9.82 -27.45
N PHE A 87 1.37 -10.82 -26.58
CA PHE A 87 2.61 -11.58 -26.38
C PHE A 87 2.68 -12.86 -27.23
N ASN A 88 1.69 -13.11 -28.09
CA ASN A 88 1.56 -14.31 -28.92
C ASN A 88 1.71 -15.60 -28.10
N CYS A 89 0.92 -15.71 -27.04
CA CYS A 89 0.96 -16.81 -26.07
C CYS A 89 -0.45 -17.34 -25.78
N LYS A 90 -0.55 -18.49 -25.09
CA LYS A 90 -1.84 -19.16 -24.85
C LYS A 90 -2.20 -19.18 -23.38
N LEU A 91 -3.47 -19.44 -23.07
CA LEU A 91 -3.89 -19.73 -21.70
C LEU A 91 -3.65 -21.21 -21.38
N LYS A 92 -3.11 -21.47 -20.20
CA LYS A 92 -3.04 -22.80 -19.59
C LYS A 92 -3.72 -22.79 -18.23
N VAL A 93 -4.34 -23.90 -17.86
CA VAL A 93 -4.91 -24.07 -16.52
C VAL A 93 -3.79 -24.43 -15.54
N ASN A 94 -3.79 -23.79 -14.38
CA ASN A 94 -2.98 -24.22 -13.25
C ASN A 94 -3.76 -25.31 -12.49
N ASP A 95 -3.35 -26.57 -12.63
CA ASP A 95 -4.09 -27.71 -12.07
C ASP A 95 -4.18 -27.68 -10.54
N ASP A 96 -3.13 -27.23 -9.86
CA ASP A 96 -3.10 -27.16 -8.39
C ASP A 96 -4.09 -26.11 -7.86
N HIS A 97 -4.11 -24.92 -8.47
CA HIS A 97 -5.06 -23.88 -8.13
C HIS A 97 -6.49 -24.26 -8.54
N TYR A 98 -6.67 -24.91 -9.69
CA TYR A 98 -7.97 -25.41 -10.12
C TYR A 98 -8.54 -26.41 -9.10
N LYS A 99 -7.74 -27.37 -8.63
CA LYS A 99 -8.12 -28.31 -7.55
C LYS A 99 -8.44 -27.58 -6.25
N LYS A 100 -7.66 -26.55 -5.87
CA LYS A 100 -7.93 -25.71 -4.69
C LYS A 100 -9.27 -25.00 -4.80
N LEU A 101 -9.59 -24.42 -5.96
CA LEU A 101 -10.86 -23.73 -6.19
C LEU A 101 -12.05 -24.70 -6.23
N LEU A 102 -11.91 -25.88 -6.85
CA LEU A 102 -12.97 -26.91 -6.86
C LEU A 102 -13.34 -27.35 -5.44
N LYS A 103 -12.34 -27.54 -4.56
CA LYS A 103 -12.59 -27.86 -3.14
C LYS A 103 -13.30 -26.71 -2.41
N LYS A 104 -12.92 -25.47 -2.69
CA LYS A 104 -13.52 -24.27 -2.07
C LYS A 104 -14.95 -23.99 -2.57
N PHE A 105 -15.27 -24.38 -3.81
CA PHE A 105 -16.53 -24.05 -4.47
C PHE A 105 -17.18 -25.28 -5.12
N SER A 106 -17.45 -26.31 -4.33
CA SER A 106 -18.03 -27.59 -4.77
C SER A 106 -19.37 -27.47 -5.52
N ASN A 107 -20.13 -26.40 -5.30
CA ASN A 107 -21.49 -26.20 -5.86
C ASN A 107 -21.61 -25.06 -6.88
N LYS A 108 -20.51 -24.55 -7.47
CA LYS A 108 -20.55 -23.42 -8.42
C LYS A 108 -20.29 -23.82 -9.87
N ASN A 109 -20.67 -22.93 -10.78
CA ASN A 109 -20.49 -23.06 -12.22
C ASN A 109 -19.00 -23.28 -12.59
N LEU A 110 -18.69 -24.48 -13.07
CA LEU A 110 -17.33 -24.96 -13.36
C LEU A 110 -16.56 -24.08 -14.36
N LYS A 111 -17.26 -23.39 -15.27
CA LYS A 111 -16.62 -22.52 -16.28
C LYS A 111 -15.92 -21.32 -15.63
N HIS A 112 -16.53 -20.67 -14.65
CA HIS A 112 -15.92 -19.54 -13.93
C HIS A 112 -14.76 -20.01 -13.05
N ILE A 113 -14.84 -21.21 -12.49
CA ILE A 113 -13.75 -21.78 -11.70
C ILE A 113 -12.53 -22.03 -12.58
N LYS A 114 -12.73 -22.61 -13.77
CA LYS A 114 -11.64 -22.86 -14.73
C LYS A 114 -10.98 -21.56 -15.15
N SER A 115 -11.75 -20.54 -15.53
CA SER A 115 -11.17 -19.26 -15.96
C SER A 115 -10.36 -18.59 -14.85
N GLN A 116 -10.75 -18.73 -13.59
CA GLN A 116 -9.99 -18.20 -12.44
C GLN A 116 -8.68 -18.95 -12.17
N ALA A 117 -8.50 -20.17 -12.71
CA ALA A 117 -7.27 -20.94 -12.64
C ALA A 117 -6.40 -20.84 -13.92
N GLU A 118 -6.84 -20.12 -14.94
CA GLU A 118 -6.08 -19.91 -16.17
C GLU A 118 -5.04 -18.80 -16.01
N ILE A 119 -3.82 -19.09 -16.44
CA ILE A 119 -2.70 -18.16 -16.55
C ILE A 119 -2.12 -18.19 -17.97
N LEU A 120 -1.31 -17.20 -18.33
CA LEU A 120 -0.54 -17.24 -19.57
C LEU A 120 0.47 -18.39 -19.51
N ASP A 121 0.66 -19.12 -20.60
CA ASP A 121 1.59 -20.26 -20.66
C ASP A 121 3.06 -19.87 -20.42
N ILE A 122 3.42 -18.65 -20.81
CA ILE A 122 4.71 -17.99 -20.53
C ILE A 122 4.86 -17.50 -19.08
N SER A 123 3.81 -17.61 -18.26
CA SER A 123 3.78 -17.10 -16.89
C SER A 123 3.82 -18.20 -15.84
N LYS A 124 4.15 -17.77 -14.62
CA LYS A 124 4.03 -18.55 -13.40
C LYS A 124 3.05 -17.86 -12.44
N PRO A 125 2.31 -18.62 -11.63
CA PRO A 125 1.36 -18.04 -10.67
C PRO A 125 2.10 -17.27 -9.57
N LEU A 126 1.42 -16.26 -9.02
CA LEU A 126 1.76 -15.61 -7.76
C LEU A 126 0.77 -16.06 -6.67
N LEU A 127 1.17 -15.96 -5.41
CA LEU A 127 0.34 -16.33 -4.26
C LEU A 127 -0.81 -15.34 -4.07
N ASN A 128 -2.04 -15.86 -4.10
CA ASN A 128 -3.25 -15.14 -3.72
C ASN A 128 -4.05 -15.95 -2.70
N ASP A 129 -3.96 -15.54 -1.44
CA ASP A 129 -4.69 -16.18 -0.33
C ASP A 129 -6.04 -15.52 -0.04
N MET A 130 -6.30 -14.35 -0.61
CA MET A 130 -7.49 -13.55 -0.33
C MET A 130 -8.60 -13.76 -1.36
N GLY A 131 -8.26 -13.95 -2.63
CA GLY A 131 -9.21 -14.06 -3.74
C GLY A 131 -9.21 -15.40 -4.46
N THR A 132 -9.90 -15.41 -5.60
CA THR A 132 -9.96 -16.57 -6.51
C THR A 132 -9.12 -16.40 -7.76
N ALA A 133 -8.99 -15.16 -8.25
CA ALA A 133 -8.25 -14.86 -9.47
C ALA A 133 -6.77 -15.17 -9.23
N LEU A 134 -6.17 -15.90 -10.15
CA LEU A 134 -4.77 -16.28 -10.04
C LEU A 134 -3.87 -15.17 -10.62
N PRO A 135 -3.22 -14.34 -9.79
CA PRO A 135 -2.23 -13.39 -10.28
C PRO A 135 -1.06 -14.14 -10.90
N MET A 136 -0.34 -13.47 -11.79
CA MET A 136 0.72 -14.12 -12.56
C MET A 136 1.90 -13.20 -12.82
N TYR A 137 3.07 -13.83 -12.97
CA TYR A 137 4.34 -13.19 -13.26
C TYR A 137 4.97 -13.80 -14.50
N PHE A 138 5.55 -12.97 -15.36
CA PHE A 138 6.43 -13.44 -16.42
C PHE A 138 7.50 -12.40 -16.74
N LYS A 139 8.59 -12.86 -17.38
CA LYS A 139 9.58 -11.97 -17.98
C LYS A 139 9.35 -11.93 -19.48
N TYR A 140 9.40 -10.73 -20.05
CA TYR A 140 9.41 -10.54 -21.49
C TYR A 140 10.51 -9.56 -21.85
N LYS A 141 11.49 -10.02 -22.64
CA LYS A 141 12.75 -9.30 -22.88
C LYS A 141 13.44 -8.96 -21.55
N LYS A 142 13.67 -7.67 -21.26
CA LYS A 142 14.28 -7.21 -20.00
C LYS A 142 13.24 -6.80 -18.94
N SER A 143 11.96 -6.82 -19.28
CA SER A 143 10.89 -6.34 -18.42
C SER A 143 10.25 -7.48 -17.63
N SER A 144 9.99 -7.24 -16.35
CA SER A 144 9.22 -8.12 -15.47
C SER A 144 7.78 -7.64 -15.41
N PHE A 145 6.83 -8.52 -15.76
CA PHE A 145 5.40 -8.24 -15.73
C PHE A 145 4.73 -8.90 -14.53
N PHE A 146 3.93 -8.13 -13.80
CA PHE A 146 3.11 -8.57 -12.67
C PHE A 146 1.65 -8.25 -13.00
N ILE A 147 0.84 -9.29 -13.15
CA ILE A 147 -0.57 -9.18 -13.52
C ILE A 147 -1.40 -9.52 -12.29
N LEU A 148 -2.18 -8.55 -11.83
CA LEU A 148 -2.83 -8.52 -10.53
C LEU A 148 -4.35 -8.37 -10.66
N PRO A 149 -5.14 -8.87 -9.68
CA PRO A 149 -6.58 -8.63 -9.64
C PRO A 149 -6.89 -7.14 -9.46
N GLY A 150 -8.14 -6.75 -9.74
CA GLY A 150 -8.63 -5.38 -9.51
C GLY A 150 -8.97 -5.08 -8.04
N VAL A 151 -9.23 -6.12 -7.23
CA VAL A 151 -9.67 -5.97 -5.85
C VAL A 151 -8.52 -5.45 -4.96
N PRO A 152 -8.67 -4.28 -4.29
CA PRO A 152 -7.56 -3.66 -3.57
C PRO A 152 -6.99 -4.49 -2.41
N SER A 153 -7.81 -5.23 -1.69
CA SER A 153 -7.33 -6.12 -0.60
C SER A 153 -6.43 -7.24 -1.13
N GLU A 154 -6.75 -7.79 -2.30
CA GLU A 154 -5.94 -8.83 -2.94
C GLU A 154 -4.60 -8.26 -3.41
N VAL A 155 -4.61 -7.11 -4.10
CA VAL A 155 -3.37 -6.43 -4.53
C VAL A 155 -2.45 -6.16 -3.35
N LYS A 156 -2.99 -5.67 -2.22
CA LYS A 156 -2.22 -5.45 -1.00
C LYS A 156 -1.56 -6.73 -0.47
N SER A 157 -2.32 -7.82 -0.40
CA SER A 157 -1.82 -9.12 0.04
C SER A 157 -0.71 -9.64 -0.88
N ILE A 158 -0.95 -9.65 -2.20
CA ILE A 158 0.00 -10.18 -3.18
C ILE A 158 1.31 -9.38 -3.17
N MET A 159 1.22 -8.04 -3.08
CA MET A 159 2.39 -7.18 -3.00
C MET A 159 3.23 -7.48 -1.76
N ASN A 160 2.60 -7.53 -0.58
CA ASN A 160 3.31 -7.66 0.69
C ASN A 160 3.85 -9.07 0.94
N ASN A 161 3.12 -10.10 0.52
CA ASN A 161 3.42 -11.48 0.87
C ASN A 161 4.19 -12.24 -0.21
N ASP A 162 4.18 -11.78 -1.46
CA ASP A 162 4.87 -12.46 -2.56
C ASP A 162 5.79 -11.52 -3.36
N ILE A 163 5.24 -10.47 -3.98
CA ILE A 163 6.02 -9.65 -4.93
C ILE A 163 7.20 -8.97 -4.25
N ILE A 164 6.94 -8.27 -3.14
CA ILE A 164 7.99 -7.54 -2.43
C ILE A 164 9.04 -8.51 -1.87
N PRO A 165 8.70 -9.57 -1.12
CA PRO A 165 9.69 -10.50 -0.59
C PRO A 165 10.52 -11.20 -1.66
N ASN A 166 9.92 -11.61 -2.79
CA ASN A 166 10.56 -12.51 -3.75
C ASN A 166 11.19 -11.80 -4.96
N TYR A 167 10.72 -10.61 -5.34
CA TYR A 167 11.15 -9.95 -6.57
C TYR A 167 11.73 -8.55 -6.36
N ILE A 168 11.44 -7.91 -5.23
CA ILE A 168 11.91 -6.55 -4.95
C ILE A 168 13.00 -6.58 -3.88
N LYS A 169 12.67 -7.02 -2.66
CA LYS A 169 13.58 -7.02 -1.51
C LYS A 169 14.93 -7.72 -1.74
N PRO A 170 15.04 -8.81 -2.52
CA PRO A 170 16.33 -9.46 -2.77
C PRO A 170 17.28 -8.64 -3.66
N TYR A 171 16.74 -7.71 -4.44
CA TYR A 171 17.49 -6.97 -5.46
C TYR A 171 17.63 -5.47 -5.17
N PHE A 172 16.84 -4.92 -4.23
CA PHE A 172 16.85 -3.50 -3.91
C PHE A 172 16.94 -3.27 -2.40
N HIS A 173 17.81 -2.31 -2.03
CA HIS A 173 17.91 -1.84 -0.65
C HIS A 173 16.88 -0.77 -0.37
N VAL A 174 16.35 -0.76 0.86
CA VAL A 174 15.44 0.28 1.31
C VAL A 174 16.20 1.60 1.49
N ASN A 175 15.73 2.65 0.84
CA ASN A 175 16.14 4.02 1.01
C ASN A 175 15.52 4.61 2.29
N LYS A 176 16.25 4.51 3.41
CA LYS A 176 15.89 5.17 4.68
C LYS A 176 16.40 6.62 4.76
N ASN A 177 16.40 7.36 3.65
CA ASN A 177 16.85 8.77 3.64
C ASN A 177 15.79 9.75 4.15
N HIS A 178 14.73 9.25 4.78
CA HIS A 178 13.77 10.10 5.45
C HIS A 178 13.25 9.45 6.72
N LEU A 179 12.90 10.31 7.68
CA LEU A 179 12.26 9.95 8.93
C LEU A 179 11.10 10.90 9.11
N THR A 180 9.91 10.39 9.44
CA THR A 180 8.80 11.25 9.82
C THR A 180 8.60 11.15 11.32
N ILE A 181 8.56 12.27 12.02
CA ILE A 181 8.15 12.35 13.42
C ILE A 181 6.67 12.72 13.44
N LEU A 182 5.87 11.96 14.16
CA LEU A 182 4.44 12.13 14.23
C LEU A 182 4.07 12.84 15.53
N THR A 183 3.37 13.97 15.42
CA THR A 183 2.96 14.76 16.58
C THR A 183 1.46 14.95 16.66
N ALA A 184 0.96 15.17 17.88
CA ALA A 184 -0.42 15.52 18.17
C ALA A 184 -0.48 16.65 19.23
N GLY A 185 -1.58 17.40 19.28
CA GLY A 185 -1.81 18.42 20.31
C GLY A 185 -1.01 19.72 20.16
N ILE A 186 -0.35 19.96 19.02
CA ILE A 186 0.42 21.18 18.76
C ILE A 186 0.27 21.64 17.30
N TYR A 187 0.11 22.96 17.13
CA TYR A 187 0.01 23.61 15.82
C TYR A 187 1.37 23.77 15.14
N GLU A 188 1.35 23.86 13.81
CA GLU A 188 2.55 23.98 12.98
C GLU A 188 3.41 25.20 13.35
N SER A 189 2.80 26.37 13.54
CA SER A 189 3.50 27.60 13.89
C SER A 189 4.26 27.47 15.22
N SER A 190 3.65 26.83 16.21
CA SER A 190 4.25 26.56 17.52
C SER A 190 5.41 25.57 17.42
N LEU A 191 5.25 24.49 16.63
CA LEU A 191 6.33 23.54 16.35
C LEU A 191 7.51 24.22 15.65
N TYR A 192 7.24 25.01 14.61
CA TYR A 192 8.28 25.75 13.89
C TYR A 192 9.02 26.71 14.83
N ALA A 193 8.31 27.46 15.67
CA ALA A 193 8.92 28.37 16.64
C ALA A 193 9.86 27.65 17.62
N LYS A 194 9.47 26.46 18.13
CA LYS A 194 10.29 25.62 19.02
C LYS A 194 11.53 25.04 18.31
N LEU A 195 11.43 24.76 17.01
CA LEU A 195 12.45 24.01 16.26
C LEU A 195 13.33 24.85 15.33
N LYS A 196 12.97 26.11 15.05
CA LYS A 196 13.63 26.97 14.04
C LYS A 196 15.16 27.03 14.16
N THR A 197 15.67 27.14 15.39
CA THR A 197 17.11 27.22 15.67
C THR A 197 17.84 25.91 15.33
N ILE A 198 17.21 24.78 15.65
CA ILE A 198 17.74 23.44 15.35
C ILE A 198 17.71 23.20 13.84
N ILE A 199 16.60 23.55 13.17
CA ILE A 199 16.42 23.39 11.72
C ILE A 199 17.47 24.22 10.97
N LYS A 200 17.66 25.49 11.34
CA LYS A 200 18.64 26.37 10.69
C LYS A 200 20.07 25.81 10.76
N LYS A 201 20.43 25.16 11.88
CA LYS A 201 21.76 24.57 12.08
C LYS A 201 22.05 23.35 11.19
N TYR A 202 21.01 22.65 10.72
CA TYR A 202 21.14 21.40 9.97
C TYR A 202 20.63 21.50 8.52
N ASN A 203 20.26 22.69 8.05
CA ASN A 203 19.62 22.88 6.74
C ASN A 203 20.44 22.39 5.54
N ASN A 204 21.76 22.30 5.69
CA ASN A 204 22.71 21.81 4.70
C ASN A 204 22.79 20.28 4.63
N LYS A 205 22.29 19.57 5.64
CA LYS A 205 22.32 18.10 5.73
C LYS A 205 20.92 17.49 5.71
N ILE A 206 19.93 18.14 6.33
CA ILE A 206 18.59 17.60 6.50
C ILE A 206 17.57 18.69 6.18
N LYS A 207 16.74 18.43 5.18
CA LYS A 207 15.56 19.23 4.86
C LYS A 207 14.43 18.83 5.80
N VAL A 208 13.78 19.82 6.41
CA VAL A 208 12.63 19.61 7.29
C VAL A 208 11.38 20.19 6.62
N ALA A 209 10.31 19.40 6.58
CA ALA A 209 9.00 19.83 6.12
C ALA A 209 7.95 19.56 7.19
N PHE A 210 7.06 20.52 7.40
CA PHE A 210 5.88 20.37 8.24
C PHE A 210 4.70 20.02 7.35
N LEU A 211 3.97 18.98 7.71
CA LEU A 211 2.85 18.44 6.95
C LEU A 211 1.65 18.42 7.88
N PRO A 212 0.83 19.48 7.92
CA PRO A 212 -0.33 19.53 8.77
C PRO A 212 -1.39 18.52 8.31
N GLY A 213 -2.13 17.97 9.27
CA GLY A 213 -3.25 17.08 9.03
C GLY A 213 -4.22 17.10 10.22
N TYR A 214 -5.37 16.44 10.05
CA TYR A 214 -6.42 16.42 11.07
C TYR A 214 -5.97 15.87 12.43
N SER A 215 -5.09 14.86 12.43
CA SER A 215 -4.60 14.21 13.65
C SER A 215 -3.38 14.92 14.28
N GLY A 216 -2.93 16.05 13.73
CA GLY A 216 -1.72 16.76 14.14
C GLY A 216 -0.74 16.98 12.99
N VAL A 217 0.44 17.51 13.32
CA VAL A 217 1.46 17.90 12.33
C VAL A 217 2.53 16.83 12.23
N LYS A 218 2.78 16.33 11.02
CA LYS A 218 3.89 15.43 10.75
C LYS A 218 5.14 16.24 10.41
N ILE A 219 6.27 15.90 11.00
CA ILE A 219 7.56 16.55 10.72
C ILE A 219 8.40 15.57 9.90
N ARG A 220 8.53 15.84 8.60
CA ARG A 220 9.32 15.01 7.69
C ARG A 220 10.75 15.53 7.60
N LEU A 221 11.69 14.67 7.97
CA LEU A 221 13.13 14.89 7.86
C LEU A 221 13.62 14.14 6.61
N THR A 222 14.32 14.83 5.72
CA THR A 222 14.84 14.25 4.47
C THR A 222 16.32 14.59 4.33
N ALA A 223 17.17 13.59 4.07
CA ALA A 223 18.59 13.81 3.86
C ALA A 223 18.84 14.64 2.61
N VAL A 224 19.80 15.55 2.69
CA VAL A 224 20.33 16.33 1.57
C VAL A 224 21.66 15.68 1.17
N GLY A 225 21.67 14.97 0.05
CA GLY A 225 22.83 14.24 -0.47
C GLY A 225 22.91 12.78 -0.04
N GLU A 226 23.83 12.02 -0.65
CA GLU A 226 23.99 10.57 -0.41
C GLU A 226 24.76 10.22 0.87
N LEU A 227 25.42 11.20 1.51
CA LEU A 227 26.38 10.99 2.61
C LEU A 227 25.80 11.24 4.02
N VAL A 228 24.50 11.46 4.15
CA VAL A 228 23.89 11.62 5.48
C VAL A 228 23.83 10.24 6.13
N SER A 229 24.71 10.02 7.11
CA SER A 229 24.74 8.76 7.84
C SER A 229 23.45 8.58 8.66
N ASN A 230 23.05 7.33 8.94
CA ASN A 230 21.98 7.04 9.89
C ASN A 230 22.23 7.71 11.27
N ASN A 231 23.49 7.90 11.63
CA ASN A 231 23.90 8.55 12.87
C ASN A 231 23.55 10.06 12.88
N ASP A 232 23.64 10.75 11.74
CA ASP A 232 23.24 12.16 11.63
C ASP A 232 21.72 12.32 11.83
N PHE A 233 20.92 11.41 11.26
CA PHE A 233 19.48 11.37 11.50
C PHE A 233 19.13 11.13 12.96
N LEU A 234 19.79 10.16 13.62
CA LEU A 234 19.55 9.87 15.03
C LEU A 234 19.91 11.07 15.92
N LYS A 235 21.06 11.70 15.71
CA LYS A 235 21.47 12.90 16.46
C LYS A 235 20.50 14.06 16.24
N PHE A 236 20.02 14.24 15.01
CA PHE A 236 19.08 15.31 14.70
C PHE A 236 17.70 15.04 15.29
N ARG A 237 17.22 13.80 15.21
CA ARG A 237 16.00 13.32 15.86
C ARG A 237 16.03 13.60 17.37
N GLN A 238 17.08 13.16 18.07
CA GLN A 238 17.22 13.38 19.52
C GLN A 238 17.15 14.87 19.89
N LYS A 239 17.75 15.75 19.08
CA LYS A 239 17.68 17.20 19.29
C LYS A 239 16.26 17.74 19.11
N ILE A 240 15.56 17.31 18.06
CA ILE A 240 14.15 17.69 17.86
C ILE A 240 13.31 17.20 19.04
N GLU A 241 13.42 15.92 19.39
CA GLU A 241 12.65 15.32 20.50
C GLU A 241 12.87 16.04 21.82
N SER A 242 14.10 16.46 22.13
CA SER A 242 14.38 17.23 23.36
C SER A 242 13.53 18.50 23.51
N LYS A 243 12.96 19.03 22.41
CA LYS A 243 12.11 20.24 22.41
C LYS A 243 10.61 19.96 22.30
N ILE A 244 10.22 18.76 21.84
CA ILE A 244 8.82 18.45 21.49
C ILE A 244 8.35 17.08 21.99
N LYS A 245 9.12 16.38 22.84
CA LYS A 245 8.86 15.00 23.27
C LYS A 245 7.42 14.75 23.71
N GLU A 246 6.84 15.68 24.46
CA GLU A 246 5.46 15.60 24.97
C GLU A 246 4.39 15.52 23.87
N PHE A 247 4.70 15.98 22.66
CA PHE A 247 3.79 15.97 21.52
C PHE A 247 4.02 14.79 20.58
N VAL A 248 5.14 14.06 20.73
CA VAL A 248 5.52 12.97 19.82
C VAL A 248 4.83 11.68 20.26
N TYR A 249 4.04 11.08 19.37
CA TYR A 249 3.43 9.77 19.62
C TYR A 249 4.12 8.64 18.85
N GLY A 250 4.81 8.92 17.75
CA GLY A 250 5.38 7.85 16.93
C GLY A 250 6.20 8.35 15.75
N TYR A 251 6.60 7.42 14.90
CA TYR A 251 7.50 7.65 13.78
C TYR A 251 7.02 6.96 12.50
N ASN A 252 7.33 7.57 11.37
CA ASN A 252 7.05 7.05 10.03
C ASN A 252 5.57 6.71 9.81
N ASP A 253 5.24 5.43 9.90
CA ASP A 253 3.92 4.88 9.60
C ASP A 253 3.18 4.39 10.85
N ASP A 254 3.74 4.63 12.05
CA ASP A 254 3.05 4.36 13.32
C ASP A 254 1.68 5.03 13.34
N LYS A 255 0.67 4.31 13.81
CA LYS A 255 -0.68 4.87 13.98
C LYS A 255 -0.95 5.15 15.45
N LEU A 256 -1.59 6.27 15.74
CA LEU A 256 -1.86 6.71 17.11
C LEU A 256 -2.62 5.65 17.93
N ASN A 257 -3.58 4.97 17.33
CA ASN A 257 -4.34 3.91 17.97
C ASN A 257 -3.49 2.66 18.26
N GLU A 258 -2.55 2.30 17.38
CA GLU A 258 -1.63 1.17 17.59
C GLU A 258 -0.68 1.48 18.76
N VAL A 259 -0.05 2.66 18.74
CA VAL A 259 0.83 3.13 19.84
C VAL A 259 0.08 3.19 21.17
N LEU A 260 -1.16 3.69 21.18
CA LEU A 260 -1.98 3.72 22.38
C LEU A 260 -2.18 2.31 22.95
N GLY A 261 -2.49 1.34 22.10
CA GLY A 261 -2.65 -0.06 22.51
C GLY A 261 -1.39 -0.63 23.14
N GLU A 262 -0.22 -0.41 22.53
CA GLU A 262 1.09 -0.82 23.07
C GLU A 262 1.34 -0.22 24.45
N VAL A 263 1.17 1.10 24.59
CA VAL A 263 1.34 1.80 25.88
C VAL A 263 0.41 1.25 26.95
N LEU A 264 -0.86 0.97 26.63
CA LEU A 264 -1.81 0.41 27.58
C LEU A 264 -1.42 -1.00 28.03
N ILE A 265 -1.00 -1.87 27.09
CA ILE A 265 -0.55 -3.23 27.39
C ILE A 265 0.69 -3.21 28.28
N GLU A 266 1.72 -2.44 27.89
CA GLU A 266 2.98 -2.33 28.65
C GLU A 266 2.75 -1.86 30.08
N ASN A 267 1.83 -0.92 30.27
CA ASN A 267 1.50 -0.35 31.58
C ASN A 267 0.39 -1.14 32.32
N LYS A 268 -0.07 -2.27 31.78
CA LYS A 268 -1.18 -3.09 32.31
C LYS A 268 -2.43 -2.25 32.62
N LYS A 269 -2.72 -1.29 31.75
CA LYS A 269 -3.88 -0.42 31.83
C LYS A 269 -4.96 -0.90 30.87
N THR A 270 -6.18 -0.48 31.16
CA THR A 270 -7.36 -0.81 30.35
C THR A 270 -8.09 0.47 29.98
N LEU A 271 -8.83 0.44 28.88
CA LEU A 271 -9.54 1.56 28.28
C LEU A 271 -11.01 1.21 28.09
N ALA A 272 -11.90 2.14 28.42
CA ALA A 272 -13.30 2.12 28.02
C ALA A 272 -13.66 3.49 27.43
N VAL A 273 -14.66 3.55 26.56
CA VAL A 273 -15.08 4.80 25.90
C VAL A 273 -16.60 5.02 26.01
N ALA A 274 -17.01 6.28 26.07
CA ALA A 274 -18.40 6.69 25.89
C ALA A 274 -18.45 7.67 24.72
N GLU A 275 -19.25 7.34 23.70
CA GLU A 275 -19.28 8.03 22.41
C GLU A 275 -20.63 8.68 22.17
N SER A 276 -20.64 9.94 21.72
CA SER A 276 -21.85 10.58 21.18
C SER A 276 -21.66 10.83 19.69
N CYS A 277 -21.14 11.99 19.27
CA CYS A 277 -21.00 12.36 17.86
C CYS A 277 -20.19 11.38 16.99
N THR A 278 -19.29 10.57 17.56
CA THR A 278 -18.52 9.57 16.82
C THR A 278 -19.30 8.29 16.53
N GLY A 279 -20.43 8.04 17.19
CA GLY A 279 -21.35 6.95 16.86
C GLY A 279 -20.76 5.53 16.92
N GLY A 280 -19.72 5.31 17.73
CA GLY A 280 -19.00 4.02 17.79
C GLY A 280 -17.72 3.97 16.95
N TYR A 281 -17.40 5.02 16.19
CA TYR A 281 -16.22 5.06 15.34
C TYR A 281 -14.91 4.98 16.13
N LEU A 282 -14.83 5.56 17.34
CA LEU A 282 -13.65 5.44 18.18
C LEU A 282 -13.46 3.99 18.66
N SER A 283 -14.53 3.34 19.11
CA SER A 283 -14.54 1.92 19.46
C SER A 283 -14.10 1.04 18.29
N LYS A 284 -14.57 1.36 17.08
CA LYS A 284 -14.17 0.67 15.85
C LYS A 284 -12.67 0.81 15.56
N ILE A 285 -12.12 2.02 15.61
CA ILE A 285 -10.68 2.27 15.38
C ILE A 285 -9.81 1.52 16.41
N ILE A 286 -10.24 1.46 17.66
CA ILE A 286 -9.53 0.72 18.71
C ILE A 286 -9.57 -0.79 18.45
N THR A 287 -10.74 -1.31 18.09
CA THR A 287 -10.96 -2.76 17.88
C THR A 287 -10.46 -3.29 16.55
N ASP A 288 -10.17 -2.41 15.57
CA ASP A 288 -9.51 -2.77 14.31
C ASP A 288 -8.06 -3.24 14.50
N ILE A 289 -7.47 -3.02 15.68
CA ILE A 289 -6.14 -3.50 16.02
C ILE A 289 -6.27 -4.92 16.60
N PRO A 290 -5.64 -5.93 15.98
CA PRO A 290 -5.58 -7.27 16.56
C PRO A 290 -4.97 -7.25 17.97
N GLY A 291 -5.59 -7.98 18.91
CA GLY A 291 -5.15 -8.01 20.32
C GLY A 291 -5.72 -6.89 21.19
N SER A 292 -6.53 -5.99 20.62
CA SER A 292 -7.20 -4.90 21.36
C SER A 292 -8.02 -5.35 22.57
N SER A 293 -8.52 -6.59 22.56
CA SER A 293 -9.23 -7.22 23.69
C SER A 293 -8.40 -7.32 24.98
N MET A 294 -7.07 -7.20 24.91
CA MET A 294 -6.20 -7.19 26.10
C MET A 294 -6.33 -5.91 26.92
N TYR A 295 -6.66 -4.79 26.29
CA TYR A 295 -6.73 -3.47 26.95
C TYR A 295 -8.09 -2.80 26.81
N TYR A 296 -8.86 -3.05 25.77
CA TYR A 296 -10.14 -2.40 25.54
C TYR A 296 -11.29 -3.19 26.19
N LYS A 297 -11.95 -2.58 27.17
CA LYS A 297 -13.05 -3.17 27.95
C LYS A 297 -14.41 -3.05 27.27
N GLY A 298 -14.52 -2.19 26.26
CA GLY A 298 -15.77 -1.90 25.58
C GLY A 298 -16.11 -0.42 25.65
N GLY A 299 -17.31 -0.08 25.19
CA GLY A 299 -17.79 1.28 25.21
C GLY A 299 -19.30 1.35 25.03
N ILE A 300 -19.84 2.54 25.29
CA ILE A 300 -21.24 2.87 25.08
C ILE A 300 -21.36 3.94 23.99
N VAL A 301 -22.42 3.88 23.19
CA VAL A 301 -22.79 4.96 22.28
C VAL A 301 -23.99 5.69 22.88
N ALA A 302 -23.72 6.76 23.64
CA ALA A 302 -24.70 7.62 24.28
C ALA A 302 -25.04 8.82 23.38
N TYR A 303 -25.78 8.54 22.30
CA TYR A 303 -26.16 9.57 21.32
C TYR A 303 -27.31 10.46 21.84
N ASP A 304 -28.33 9.82 22.39
CA ASP A 304 -29.49 10.47 22.98
C ASP A 304 -29.21 10.98 24.41
N ASN A 305 -29.95 12.00 24.86
CA ASN A 305 -29.78 12.56 26.20
C ASN A 305 -30.20 11.60 27.31
N ASP A 306 -31.20 10.74 27.07
CA ASP A 306 -31.64 9.75 28.07
C ASP A 306 -30.61 8.63 28.29
N ILE A 307 -29.60 8.52 27.40
CA ILE A 307 -28.52 7.52 27.47
C ILE A 307 -27.24 8.11 28.12
N LYS A 308 -27.11 9.45 28.24
CA LYS A 308 -25.92 10.14 28.77
C LYS A 308 -25.96 10.28 30.29
#